data_AF-A0A929KCQ1-F1
#
_entry.id   AF-A0A929KCQ1-F1
#
_cell.length_a   1.000
_cell.length_b   1.000
_cell.length_c   1.000
_cell.angle_alpha   90.00
_cell.angle_beta   90.00
_cell.angle_gamma   90.00
#
_symmetry.space_group_name_H-M   'P 1'
#
loop_
_entity.id
_entity.type
_entity.pdbx_description
1 polymer ?
#
loop_
_entity_poly.entity_id
_entity_poly.type
_entity_poly.pdbx_seq_one_letter_code
_entity_poly.pdbx_strand_id
1 'polypeptide(L)'
;MKYFFEPSGKFVLEIPIEWQYANPGSGFDEQSPFCFQPYDAPQNGSFQISCYSKEEVPIKKNVAIQTYNTKDLKFIKTGFVEDEFRIHLWFAIVEDHTFIVKYVCDLAAENSESEVNDLLKVEQALSTLELLSEDRREIAVAHFRISNFVASLAASFDLRNKAMENLSLIEMIVILANQIDAYLRMSLMLKKQLDEKSNRLDISLLYQGDTDKAVMERRIYDLAKNEGILSEDLFNQLEKLYKDRNKVVHRYIITDFRTRDLVDIATSYLVLSETICQILKEVEDMQIEKQIGYYGNLDRNYTDVDKRVLHAQVNDKHLTAEFHRKINA
;
A
#
# COMPACT_ATOMS: atom_id res chain seq x y z
N MET A 1 -6.76 0.02 14.23
CA MET A 1 -6.92 -0.87 13.07
C MET A 1 -6.35 -0.19 11.83
N LYS A 2 -6.07 -0.93 10.77
CA LYS A 2 -5.71 -0.42 9.43
C LYS A 2 -6.58 -1.12 8.38
N TYR A 3 -6.86 -0.44 7.27
CA TYR A 3 -7.65 -1.04 6.19
C TYR A 3 -6.82 -2.06 5.40
N PHE A 4 -7.46 -3.18 5.10
CA PHE A 4 -7.09 -4.13 4.08
C PHE A 4 -8.16 -4.09 2.99
N PHE A 5 -7.71 -3.97 1.74
CA PHE A 5 -8.54 -4.08 0.57
C PHE A 5 -8.14 -5.35 -0.16
N GLU A 6 -9.11 -6.18 -0.49
CA GLU A 6 -8.88 -7.31 -1.37
C GLU A 6 -8.35 -6.79 -2.73
N PRO A 7 -7.33 -7.41 -3.37
CA PRO A 7 -6.67 -6.86 -4.55
C PRO A 7 -7.58 -6.51 -5.74
N SER A 8 -8.70 -7.22 -5.91
CA SER A 8 -9.72 -6.92 -6.93
C SER A 8 -10.83 -5.96 -6.44
N GLY A 9 -10.76 -5.52 -5.18
CA GLY A 9 -11.71 -4.61 -4.55
C GLY A 9 -13.03 -5.25 -4.15
N LYS A 10 -13.13 -6.59 -4.11
CA LYS A 10 -14.39 -7.29 -3.79
C LYS A 10 -14.86 -6.98 -2.38
N PHE A 11 -13.95 -6.93 -1.42
CA PHE A 11 -14.27 -6.65 -0.03
C PHE A 11 -13.21 -5.77 0.63
N VAL A 12 -13.62 -5.14 1.72
CA VAL A 12 -12.76 -4.35 2.59
C VAL A 12 -12.93 -4.84 4.03
N LEU A 13 -11.84 -4.78 4.79
CA LEU A 13 -11.77 -5.22 6.18
C LEU A 13 -10.79 -4.33 6.92
N GLU A 14 -11.08 -3.94 8.15
CA GLU A 14 -10.07 -3.40 9.03
C GLU A 14 -9.37 -4.53 9.79
N ILE A 15 -8.04 -4.53 9.81
CA ILE A 15 -7.21 -5.48 10.55
C ILE A 15 -6.40 -4.77 11.65
N PRO A 16 -5.93 -5.48 12.69
CA PRO A 16 -5.03 -4.91 13.69
C PRO A 16 -3.79 -4.28 13.04
N ILE A 17 -3.33 -3.15 13.58
CA ILE A 17 -2.19 -2.40 12.98
C ILE A 17 -0.91 -3.23 13.09
N GLU A 18 -0.79 -3.98 14.18
CA GLU A 18 0.31 -4.88 14.51
C GLU A 18 0.29 -6.22 13.76
N TRP A 19 -0.67 -6.41 12.84
CA TRP A 19 -0.73 -7.59 11.98
C TRP A 19 -0.26 -7.27 10.56
N GLN A 20 0.46 -8.20 9.95
CA GLN A 20 1.00 -8.11 8.59
C GLN A 20 0.15 -8.91 7.61
N TYR A 21 0.08 -8.48 6.35
CA TYR A 21 -0.48 -9.30 5.26
C TYR A 21 0.60 -10.27 4.76
N ALA A 22 0.42 -11.56 5.02
CA ALA A 22 1.49 -12.56 4.91
C ALA A 22 1.69 -13.13 3.50
N ASN A 23 0.66 -13.12 2.64
CA ASN A 23 0.72 -13.79 1.32
C ASN A 23 1.92 -13.34 0.48
N PRO A 24 2.18 -12.02 0.28
CA PRO A 24 3.26 -11.58 -0.59
C PRO A 24 4.65 -11.98 -0.05
N GLY A 25 4.82 -11.99 1.28
CA GLY A 25 6.08 -12.34 1.93
C GLY A 25 6.41 -13.83 1.88
N SER A 26 5.41 -14.68 1.69
CA SER A 26 5.59 -16.14 1.55
C SER A 26 5.66 -16.62 0.09
N GLY A 27 5.62 -15.71 -0.88
CA GLY A 27 5.65 -16.06 -2.31
C GLY A 27 4.39 -16.76 -2.80
N PHE A 28 3.27 -16.65 -2.07
CA PHE A 28 1.97 -17.11 -2.53
C PHE A 28 1.39 -16.11 -3.53
N ASP A 29 0.56 -16.61 -4.45
CA ASP A 29 -0.23 -15.76 -5.32
C ASP A 29 -1.11 -14.81 -4.46
N GLU A 30 -1.37 -13.60 -4.96
CA GLU A 30 -2.33 -12.66 -4.35
C GLU A 30 -3.78 -13.14 -4.55
N GLN A 31 -4.08 -14.33 -4.05
CA GLN A 31 -5.37 -15.00 -4.14
C GLN A 31 -5.80 -15.51 -2.76
N SER A 32 -7.09 -15.79 -2.65
CA SER A 32 -7.70 -16.38 -1.46
C SER A 32 -7.05 -17.72 -1.10
N PRO A 33 -6.78 -18.02 0.19
CA PRO A 33 -7.07 -17.20 1.37
C PRO A 33 -6.08 -16.04 1.56
N PHE A 34 -6.59 -14.90 2.02
CA PHE A 34 -5.78 -13.77 2.45
C PHE A 34 -5.41 -13.94 3.93
N CYS A 35 -4.13 -14.04 4.22
CA CYS A 35 -3.60 -14.42 5.52
C CYS A 35 -2.98 -13.23 6.25
N PHE A 36 -3.26 -13.12 7.54
CA PHE A 36 -2.75 -12.10 8.44
C PHE A 36 -2.18 -12.73 9.70
N GLN A 37 -1.09 -12.17 10.20
CA GLN A 37 -0.42 -12.66 11.40
C GLN A 37 0.25 -11.50 12.15
N PRO A 38 0.52 -11.61 13.45
CA PRO A 38 1.30 -10.61 14.18
C PRO A 38 2.69 -10.39 13.55
N TYR A 39 3.20 -9.16 13.62
CA TYR A 39 4.58 -8.88 13.21
C TYR A 39 5.62 -9.57 14.11
N ASP A 40 5.47 -9.45 15.43
CA ASP A 40 6.49 -9.87 16.40
C ASP A 40 6.42 -11.35 16.79
N ALA A 41 5.27 -12.00 16.57
CA ALA A 41 5.02 -13.38 16.96
C ALA A 41 4.11 -14.09 15.94
N PRO A 42 4.54 -14.23 14.68
CA PRO A 42 3.72 -14.81 13.62
C PRO A 42 3.30 -16.27 13.91
N GLN A 43 4.06 -17.00 14.72
CA GLN A 43 3.75 -18.36 15.16
C GLN A 43 2.54 -18.45 16.11
N ASN A 44 2.12 -17.35 16.74
CA ASN A 44 1.06 -17.40 17.75
C ASN A 44 -0.33 -17.64 17.15
N GLY A 45 -0.52 -17.30 15.88
CA GLY A 45 -1.76 -17.57 15.18
C GLY A 45 -1.84 -16.91 13.82
N SER A 46 -2.71 -17.47 12.98
CA SER A 46 -2.96 -17.01 11.62
C SER A 46 -4.44 -16.75 11.42
N PHE A 47 -4.77 -15.51 11.08
CA PHE A 47 -6.11 -15.09 10.67
C PHE A 47 -6.21 -15.13 9.15
N GLN A 48 -7.18 -15.87 8.62
CA GLN A 48 -7.34 -16.08 7.18
C GLN A 48 -8.77 -15.75 6.77
N ILE A 49 -8.92 -15.03 5.66
CA ILE A 49 -10.21 -14.72 5.05
C ILE A 49 -10.25 -15.17 3.61
N SER A 50 -11.35 -15.78 3.22
CA SER A 50 -11.65 -16.19 1.85
C SER A 50 -13.02 -15.69 1.44
N CYS A 51 -13.16 -15.32 0.17
CA CYS A 51 -14.41 -14.86 -0.42
C CYS A 51 -14.60 -15.56 -1.76
N TYR A 52 -15.59 -16.44 -1.83
CA TYR A 52 -15.88 -17.27 -3.00
C TYR A 52 -17.23 -16.88 -3.60
N SER A 53 -17.32 -16.84 -4.92
CA SER A 53 -18.62 -16.68 -5.58
C SER A 53 -19.46 -17.97 -5.48
N LYS A 54 -20.75 -17.87 -5.76
CA LYS A 54 -21.66 -19.02 -5.81
C LYS A 54 -21.25 -20.09 -6.83
N GLU A 55 -20.51 -19.71 -7.87
CA GLU A 55 -19.96 -20.63 -8.88
C GLU A 55 -18.81 -21.46 -8.33
N GLU A 56 -18.02 -20.89 -7.42
CA GLU A 56 -16.88 -21.55 -6.77
C GLU A 56 -17.33 -22.43 -5.59
N VAL A 57 -18.21 -21.89 -4.74
CA VAL A 57 -18.75 -22.58 -3.56
C VAL A 57 -20.28 -22.46 -3.54
N PRO A 58 -21.02 -23.59 -3.65
CA PRO A 58 -22.47 -23.56 -3.62
C PRO A 58 -23.03 -22.97 -2.31
N ILE A 59 -23.93 -22.00 -2.46
CA ILE A 59 -24.62 -21.33 -1.34
C ILE A 59 -25.50 -22.32 -0.58
N LYS A 60 -25.27 -22.46 0.73
CA LYS A 60 -26.11 -23.29 1.60
C LYS A 60 -27.46 -22.59 1.83
N LYS A 61 -28.56 -23.22 1.40
CA LYS A 61 -29.93 -22.66 1.46
C LYS A 61 -30.44 -22.32 2.87
N ASN A 62 -29.80 -22.81 3.92
CA ASN A 62 -30.26 -22.66 5.30
C ASN A 62 -29.54 -21.52 6.06
N VAL A 63 -28.72 -20.71 5.38
CA VAL A 63 -28.02 -19.57 5.98
C VAL A 63 -28.64 -18.29 5.48
N ALA A 64 -28.86 -17.32 6.38
CA ALA A 64 -29.41 -16.02 6.03
C ALA A 64 -28.45 -15.28 5.07
N ILE A 65 -28.98 -14.82 3.94
CA ILE A 65 -28.24 -14.03 2.96
C ILE A 65 -28.29 -12.57 3.41
N GLN A 66 -27.11 -11.95 3.51
CA GLN A 66 -26.94 -10.54 3.87
C GLN A 66 -26.66 -9.72 2.62
N THR A 67 -26.71 -8.39 2.72
CA THR A 67 -26.62 -7.49 1.57
C THR A 67 -25.24 -6.85 1.41
N TYR A 68 -24.93 -6.39 0.20
CA TYR A 68 -23.71 -5.59 -0.06
C TYR A 68 -23.60 -4.38 0.89
N ASN A 69 -22.37 -3.88 1.06
CA ASN A 69 -22.05 -2.62 1.73
C ASN A 69 -22.60 -2.53 3.17
N THR A 70 -22.71 -3.67 3.84
CA THR A 70 -23.26 -3.79 5.19
C THR A 70 -22.15 -4.31 6.11
N LYS A 71 -21.82 -3.51 7.13
CA LYS A 71 -20.95 -3.92 8.25
C LYS A 71 -21.70 -4.82 9.22
N ASP A 72 -21.01 -5.31 10.25
CA ASP A 72 -21.58 -6.11 11.32
C ASP A 72 -22.30 -7.37 10.81
N LEU A 73 -21.66 -8.05 9.86
CA LEU A 73 -22.17 -9.28 9.26
C LEU A 73 -22.41 -10.34 10.35
N LYS A 74 -23.52 -11.05 10.24
CA LYS A 74 -23.90 -12.17 11.11
C LYS A 74 -23.18 -13.44 10.67
N PHE A 75 -22.10 -13.75 11.37
CA PHE A 75 -21.36 -14.99 11.17
C PHE A 75 -21.93 -16.15 11.97
N ILE A 76 -21.93 -17.33 11.36
CA ILE A 76 -22.06 -18.60 12.07
C ILE A 76 -20.65 -18.99 12.53
N LYS A 77 -20.43 -19.05 13.85
CA LYS A 77 -19.17 -19.46 14.46
C LYS A 77 -19.18 -20.96 14.75
N THR A 78 -18.11 -21.64 14.41
CA THR A 78 -17.83 -23.03 14.78
C THR A 78 -16.33 -23.20 15.00
N GLY A 79 -15.88 -24.39 15.38
CA GLY A 79 -14.47 -24.67 15.56
C GLY A 79 -14.20 -26.15 15.68
N PHE A 80 -12.97 -26.55 15.38
CA PHE A 80 -12.55 -27.95 15.46
C PHE A 80 -11.04 -28.07 15.74
N VAL A 81 -10.63 -29.29 16.08
CA VAL A 81 -9.24 -29.70 16.24
C VAL A 81 -8.77 -30.37 14.97
N GLU A 82 -7.62 -29.95 14.47
CA GLU A 82 -6.90 -30.64 13.40
C GLU A 82 -5.43 -30.71 13.80
N ASP A 83 -4.92 -31.94 13.97
CA ASP A 83 -3.58 -32.24 14.48
C ASP A 83 -3.24 -31.48 15.78
N GLU A 84 -2.22 -30.62 15.75
CA GLU A 84 -1.76 -29.82 16.89
C GLU A 84 -2.41 -28.42 16.95
N PHE A 85 -3.41 -28.15 16.10
CA PHE A 85 -4.01 -26.82 15.94
C PHE A 85 -5.49 -26.75 16.38
N ARG A 86 -5.84 -25.61 16.97
CA ARG A 86 -7.22 -25.15 17.13
C ARG A 86 -7.59 -24.23 15.97
N ILE A 87 -8.67 -24.59 15.28
CA ILE A 87 -9.23 -23.78 14.20
C ILE A 87 -10.58 -23.23 14.66
N HIS A 88 -10.67 -21.90 14.75
CA HIS A 88 -11.93 -21.17 14.88
C HIS A 88 -12.40 -20.77 13.49
N LEU A 89 -13.66 -21.05 13.17
CA LEU A 89 -14.23 -20.86 11.84
C LEU A 89 -15.45 -19.95 11.92
N TRP A 90 -15.49 -18.92 11.08
CA TRP A 90 -16.65 -18.08 10.87
C TRP A 90 -17.10 -18.17 9.42
N PHE A 91 -18.41 -18.24 9.24
CA PHE A 91 -19.04 -18.38 7.93
C PHE A 91 -20.19 -17.39 7.77
N ALA A 92 -20.22 -16.67 6.65
CA ALA A 92 -21.32 -15.77 6.30
C ALA A 92 -21.59 -15.80 4.79
N ILE A 93 -22.86 -15.57 4.41
CA ILE A 93 -23.26 -15.41 3.02
C ILE A 93 -23.72 -13.97 2.82
N VAL A 94 -23.15 -13.30 1.83
CA VAL A 94 -23.51 -11.94 1.46
C VAL A 94 -23.80 -11.96 -0.03
N GLU A 95 -25.05 -11.70 -0.39
CA GLU A 95 -25.56 -11.77 -1.75
C GLU A 95 -25.25 -13.13 -2.41
N ASP A 96 -24.39 -13.12 -3.42
CA ASP A 96 -23.94 -14.29 -4.17
C ASP A 96 -22.53 -14.78 -3.77
N HIS A 97 -21.97 -14.26 -2.68
CA HIS A 97 -20.65 -14.64 -2.19
C HIS A 97 -20.70 -15.29 -0.80
N THR A 98 -19.74 -16.17 -0.57
CA THR A 98 -19.53 -16.89 0.68
C THR A 98 -18.20 -16.45 1.29
N PHE A 99 -18.25 -15.89 2.50
CA PHE A 99 -17.07 -15.67 3.32
C PHE A 99 -16.78 -16.89 4.18
N ILE A 100 -15.53 -17.35 4.11
CA ILE A 100 -14.98 -18.37 5.00
C ILE A 100 -13.79 -17.75 5.69
N VAL A 101 -13.86 -17.68 7.01
CA VAL A 101 -12.84 -17.04 7.84
C VAL A 101 -12.33 -18.04 8.85
N LYS A 102 -11.01 -18.14 8.99
CA LYS A 102 -10.34 -19.02 9.94
C LYS A 102 -9.43 -18.21 10.85
N TYR A 103 -9.35 -18.61 12.11
CA TYR A 103 -8.22 -18.28 12.96
C TYR A 103 -7.61 -19.59 13.45
N VAL A 104 -6.33 -19.79 13.14
CA VAL A 104 -5.59 -21.01 13.43
C VAL A 104 -4.55 -20.70 14.49
N CYS A 105 -4.53 -21.43 15.60
CA CYS A 105 -3.56 -21.29 16.69
C CYS A 105 -3.12 -22.65 17.21
N ASP A 106 -1.96 -22.71 17.86
CA ASP A 106 -1.48 -23.92 18.50
C ASP A 106 -2.40 -24.35 19.66
N LEU A 107 -2.66 -25.65 19.80
CA LEU A 107 -3.41 -26.19 20.94
C LEU A 107 -2.72 -25.87 22.28
N ALA A 108 -1.40 -25.75 22.29
CA ALA A 108 -0.64 -25.37 23.49
C ALA A 108 -0.97 -23.94 23.97
N ALA A 109 -1.51 -23.09 23.09
CA ALA A 109 -1.95 -21.74 23.40
C ALA A 109 -3.45 -21.64 23.72
N GLU A 110 -4.18 -22.76 23.78
CA GLU A 110 -5.63 -22.78 24.00
C GLU A 110 -5.99 -22.17 25.36
N ASN A 111 -6.96 -21.26 25.36
CA ASN A 111 -7.40 -20.42 26.49
C ASN A 111 -6.28 -19.55 27.10
N SER A 112 -5.17 -19.35 26.40
CA SER A 112 -4.19 -18.36 26.81
C SER A 112 -4.73 -16.94 26.67
N GLU A 113 -4.21 -16.01 27.47
CA GLU A 113 -4.54 -14.59 27.35
C GLU A 113 -4.25 -14.06 25.93
N SER A 114 -3.21 -14.59 25.28
CA SER A 114 -2.85 -14.25 23.90
C SER A 114 -3.93 -14.68 22.91
N GLU A 115 -4.40 -15.93 22.98
CA GLU A 115 -5.45 -16.43 22.09
C GLU A 115 -6.75 -15.65 22.28
N VAL A 116 -7.17 -15.41 23.53
CA VAL A 116 -8.38 -14.65 23.83
C VAL A 116 -8.30 -13.24 23.23
N ASN A 117 -7.16 -12.57 23.37
CA ASN A 117 -6.96 -11.24 22.80
C ASN A 117 -6.97 -11.25 21.27
N ASP A 118 -6.34 -12.25 20.65
CA ASP A 118 -6.36 -12.37 19.19
C ASP A 118 -7.75 -12.68 18.65
N LEU A 119 -8.53 -13.52 19.32
CA LEU A 119 -9.93 -13.77 18.95
C LEU A 119 -10.79 -12.51 19.05
N LEU A 120 -10.58 -11.66 20.07
CA LEU A 120 -11.25 -10.36 20.17
C LEU A 120 -10.89 -9.45 18.99
N LYS A 121 -9.62 -9.44 18.57
CA LYS A 121 -9.17 -8.69 17.39
C LYS A 121 -9.76 -9.23 16.10
N VAL A 122 -9.88 -10.55 15.95
CA VAL A 122 -10.55 -11.18 14.81
C VAL A 122 -12.02 -10.78 14.77
N GLU A 123 -12.73 -10.84 15.89
CA GLU A 123 -14.14 -10.44 15.96
C GLU A 123 -14.33 -8.94 15.67
N GLN A 124 -13.42 -8.08 16.16
CA GLN A 124 -13.39 -6.67 15.82
C GLN A 124 -13.08 -6.43 14.34
N ALA A 125 -12.20 -7.23 13.73
CA ALA A 125 -11.96 -7.17 12.30
C ALA A 125 -13.26 -7.54 11.56
N LEU A 126 -13.86 -8.68 11.89
CA LEU A 126 -15.06 -9.18 11.21
C LEU A 126 -16.27 -8.25 11.31
N SER A 127 -16.40 -7.45 12.36
CA SER A 127 -17.47 -6.44 12.44
C SER A 127 -17.31 -5.33 11.39
N THR A 128 -16.11 -5.13 10.87
CA THR A 128 -15.82 -4.14 9.81
C THR A 128 -15.84 -4.72 8.40
N LEU A 129 -15.97 -6.05 8.25
CA LEU A 129 -15.96 -6.71 6.94
C LEU A 129 -17.16 -6.27 6.11
N GLU A 130 -16.91 -5.80 4.89
CA GLU A 130 -17.95 -5.46 3.92
C GLU A 130 -17.66 -6.09 2.56
N LEU A 131 -18.67 -6.76 1.99
CA LEU A 131 -18.67 -7.09 0.56
C LEU A 131 -19.14 -5.85 -0.22
N LEU A 132 -18.32 -5.40 -1.15
CA LEU A 132 -18.58 -4.18 -1.90
C LEU A 132 -19.42 -4.47 -3.16
N SER A 133 -20.43 -3.64 -3.39
CA SER A 133 -21.14 -3.58 -4.67
C SER A 133 -20.21 -3.11 -5.79
N GLU A 134 -20.51 -3.48 -7.04
CA GLU A 134 -19.64 -3.23 -8.19
C GLU A 134 -19.22 -1.76 -8.34
N ASP A 135 -20.13 -0.81 -8.09
CA ASP A 135 -19.89 0.63 -8.16
C ASP A 135 -18.87 1.13 -7.12
N ARG A 136 -18.73 0.43 -5.98
CA ARG A 136 -17.77 0.78 -4.92
C ARG A 136 -16.43 0.09 -5.07
N ARG A 137 -16.34 -1.00 -5.86
CA ARG A 137 -15.09 -1.75 -6.05
C ARG A 137 -14.01 -0.90 -6.72
N GLU A 138 -14.37 -0.12 -7.75
CA GLU A 138 -13.40 0.76 -8.43
C GLU A 138 -12.78 1.77 -7.46
N ILE A 139 -13.60 2.34 -6.57
CA ILE A 139 -13.17 3.28 -5.53
C ILE A 139 -12.23 2.58 -4.53
N ALA A 140 -12.60 1.40 -4.05
CA ALA A 140 -11.79 0.62 -3.13
C ALA A 140 -10.42 0.24 -3.71
N VAL A 141 -10.39 -0.22 -4.97
CA VAL A 141 -9.14 -0.50 -5.69
C VAL A 141 -8.29 0.76 -5.78
N ALA A 142 -8.89 1.91 -6.12
CA ALA A 142 -8.14 3.15 -6.23
C ALA A 142 -7.50 3.56 -4.90
N HIS A 143 -8.24 3.48 -3.79
CA HIS A 143 -7.71 3.72 -2.44
C HIS A 143 -6.58 2.76 -2.08
N PHE A 144 -6.75 1.47 -2.37
CA PHE A 144 -5.71 0.46 -2.14
C PHE A 144 -4.42 0.78 -2.89
N ARG A 145 -4.51 1.11 -4.18
CA ARG A 145 -3.33 1.41 -5.01
C ARG A 145 -2.63 2.68 -4.55
N ILE A 146 -3.36 3.73 -4.15
CA ILE A 146 -2.77 4.93 -3.58
C ILE A 146 -2.08 4.63 -2.25
N SER A 147 -2.72 3.87 -1.37
CA SER A 147 -2.13 3.45 -0.09
C SER A 147 -0.80 2.73 -0.30
N ASN A 148 -0.74 1.79 -1.25
CA ASN A 148 0.49 1.07 -1.58
C ASN A 148 1.56 1.96 -2.22
N PHE A 149 1.15 2.94 -3.02
CA PHE A 149 2.04 3.92 -3.62
C PHE A 149 2.70 4.79 -2.55
N VAL A 150 1.91 5.34 -1.62
CA VAL A 150 2.41 6.15 -0.48
C VAL A 150 3.31 5.31 0.43
N ALA A 151 2.93 4.07 0.74
CA ALA A 151 3.76 3.15 1.53
C ALA A 151 5.09 2.86 0.83
N SER A 152 5.09 2.65 -0.49
CA SER A 152 6.30 2.43 -1.29
C SER A 152 7.21 3.66 -1.32
N LEU A 153 6.62 4.85 -1.44
CA LEU A 153 7.36 6.12 -1.34
C LEU A 153 7.98 6.27 0.06
N ALA A 154 7.23 6.01 1.13
CA ALA A 154 7.75 6.07 2.50
C ALA A 154 8.86 5.03 2.76
N ALA A 155 8.72 3.80 2.26
CA ALA A 155 9.74 2.75 2.36
C ALA A 155 11.02 3.11 1.58
N SER A 156 10.90 3.84 0.47
CA SER A 156 12.07 4.29 -0.31
C SER A 156 13.00 5.22 0.47
N PHE A 157 12.49 5.95 1.48
CA PHE A 157 13.35 6.75 2.37
C PHE A 157 14.26 5.87 3.22
N ASP A 158 13.80 4.70 3.68
CA ASP A 158 14.63 3.78 4.46
C ASP A 158 15.77 3.24 3.58
N LEU A 159 15.46 2.86 2.34
CA LEU A 159 16.47 2.43 1.35
C LEU A 159 17.46 3.56 1.04
N ARG A 160 16.97 4.79 0.84
CA ARG A 160 17.80 5.97 0.59
C ARG A 160 18.75 6.23 1.74
N ASN A 161 18.24 6.21 2.98
CA ASN A 161 19.03 6.49 4.17
C ASN A 161 20.12 5.42 4.36
N LYS A 162 19.80 4.14 4.16
CA LYS A 162 20.78 3.05 4.16
C LYS A 162 21.84 3.22 3.07
N ALA A 163 21.44 3.57 1.85
CA ALA A 163 22.37 3.85 0.76
C ALA A 163 23.30 5.02 1.08
N MET A 164 22.78 6.07 1.74
CA MET A 164 23.56 7.21 2.20
C MET A 164 24.57 6.82 3.29
N GLU A 165 24.15 6.07 4.31
CA GLU A 165 25.02 5.56 5.38
C GLU A 165 26.15 4.69 4.83
N ASN A 166 25.86 3.88 3.81
CA ASN A 166 26.83 3.01 3.14
C ASN A 166 27.63 3.72 2.04
N LEU A 167 27.44 5.01 1.81
CA LEU A 167 28.04 5.78 0.69
C LEU A 167 27.82 5.10 -0.69
N SER A 168 26.69 4.42 -0.86
CA SER A 168 26.31 3.70 -2.06
C SER A 168 25.68 4.66 -3.08
N LEU A 169 26.52 5.48 -3.70
CA LEU A 169 26.09 6.62 -4.53
C LEU A 169 25.21 6.23 -5.74
N ILE A 170 25.49 5.09 -6.39
CA ILE A 170 24.69 4.63 -7.53
C ILE A 170 23.28 4.25 -7.07
N GLU A 171 23.16 3.51 -5.97
CA GLU A 171 21.88 3.13 -5.38
C GLU A 171 21.10 4.38 -4.95
N MET A 172 21.77 5.34 -4.30
CA MET A 172 21.16 6.61 -3.91
C MET A 172 20.61 7.39 -5.11
N ILE A 173 21.35 7.47 -6.23
CA ILE A 173 20.89 8.11 -7.47
C ILE A 173 19.63 7.43 -8.01
N VAL A 174 19.60 6.09 -8.04
CA VAL A 174 18.45 5.32 -8.55
C VAL A 174 17.22 5.54 -7.66
N ILE A 175 17.38 5.48 -6.34
CA ILE A 175 16.28 5.68 -5.39
C ILE A 175 15.74 7.12 -5.48
N LEU A 176 16.61 8.12 -5.50
CA LEU A 176 16.19 9.53 -5.63
C LEU A 176 15.46 9.80 -6.96
N ALA A 177 15.90 9.19 -8.05
CA ALA A 177 15.18 9.28 -9.32
C ALA A 177 13.76 8.68 -9.23
N ASN A 178 13.61 7.53 -8.56
CA ASN A 178 12.29 6.93 -8.31
C ASN A 178 11.42 7.80 -7.40
N GLN A 179 11.99 8.45 -6.38
CA GLN A 179 11.26 9.39 -5.53
C GLN A 179 10.74 10.59 -6.32
N ILE A 180 11.57 11.18 -7.18
CA ILE A 180 11.17 12.27 -8.09
C ILE A 180 10.03 11.84 -9.00
N ASP A 181 10.16 10.69 -9.67
CA ASP A 181 9.11 10.15 -10.55
C ASP A 181 7.80 9.93 -9.76
N ALA A 182 7.88 9.42 -8.54
CA ALA A 182 6.74 9.21 -7.67
C ALA A 182 6.05 10.52 -7.26
N TYR A 183 6.82 11.55 -6.87
CA TYR A 183 6.27 12.86 -6.55
C TYR A 183 5.54 13.47 -7.75
N LEU A 184 6.12 13.41 -8.95
CA LEU A 184 5.48 13.95 -10.16
C LEU A 184 4.20 13.22 -10.53
N ARG A 185 4.16 11.89 -10.41
CA ARG A 185 2.94 11.10 -10.64
C ARG A 185 1.84 11.46 -9.67
N MET A 186 2.17 11.63 -8.39
CA MET A 186 1.21 12.07 -7.38
C MET A 186 0.73 13.50 -7.70
N SER A 187 1.64 14.43 -7.98
CA SER A 187 1.29 15.81 -8.36
C SER A 187 0.35 15.85 -9.57
N LEU A 188 0.59 15.02 -10.59
CA LEU A 188 -0.27 14.91 -11.77
C LEU A 188 -1.69 14.45 -11.41
N MET A 189 -1.83 13.40 -10.60
CA MET A 189 -3.14 12.93 -10.15
C MET A 189 -3.87 14.02 -9.35
N LEU A 190 -3.19 14.66 -8.39
CA LEU A 190 -3.79 15.68 -7.53
C LEU A 190 -4.15 16.94 -8.29
N LYS A 191 -3.31 17.34 -9.25
CA LYS A 191 -3.54 18.49 -10.14
C LYS A 191 -4.75 18.26 -11.04
N LYS A 192 -4.89 17.05 -11.61
CA LYS A 192 -6.07 16.67 -12.38
C LYS A 192 -7.36 16.79 -11.57
N GLN A 193 -7.36 16.35 -10.31
CA GLN A 193 -8.50 16.52 -9.40
C GLN A 193 -8.87 18.00 -9.18
N LEU A 194 -7.86 18.87 -9.02
CA LEU A 194 -8.07 20.32 -8.90
C LEU A 194 -8.69 20.93 -10.15
N ASP A 195 -8.20 20.55 -11.32
CA ASP A 195 -8.65 21.10 -12.60
C ASP A 195 -10.05 20.60 -12.99
N GLU A 196 -10.35 19.33 -12.70
CA GLU A 196 -11.67 18.72 -12.93
C GLU A 196 -12.68 18.99 -11.80
N LYS A 197 -12.24 19.56 -10.67
CA LYS A 197 -13.04 19.72 -9.44
C LYS A 197 -13.68 18.41 -8.97
N SER A 198 -12.88 17.35 -8.96
CA SER A 198 -13.33 15.98 -8.74
C SER A 198 -12.57 15.31 -7.62
N ASN A 199 -13.25 14.44 -6.86
CA ASN A 199 -12.64 13.57 -5.87
C ASN A 199 -12.25 12.19 -6.45
N ARG A 200 -12.45 11.99 -7.76
CA ARG A 200 -12.11 10.73 -8.44
C ARG A 200 -10.60 10.49 -8.38
N LEU A 201 -10.23 9.28 -8.00
CA LEU A 201 -8.84 8.85 -7.92
C LEU A 201 -8.43 8.17 -9.23
N ASP A 202 -7.61 8.87 -10.03
CA ASP A 202 -7.05 8.31 -11.26
C ASP A 202 -5.72 7.62 -10.97
N ILE A 203 -5.75 6.30 -10.87
CA ILE A 203 -4.59 5.47 -10.54
C ILE A 203 -3.75 5.06 -11.76
N SER A 204 -4.10 5.51 -12.97
CA SER A 204 -3.41 5.09 -14.22
C SER A 204 -1.92 5.42 -14.26
N LEU A 205 -1.48 6.42 -13.49
CA LEU A 205 -0.06 6.77 -13.33
C LEU A 205 0.56 6.22 -12.04
N LEU A 206 -0.22 5.66 -11.12
CA LEU A 206 0.23 5.22 -9.79
C LEU A 206 0.37 3.71 -9.68
N TYR A 207 -0.26 2.95 -10.57
CA TYR A 207 -0.17 1.50 -10.61
C TYR A 207 0.05 1.02 -12.05
N GLN A 208 0.89 0.00 -12.18
CA GLN A 208 1.17 -0.69 -13.43
C GLN A 208 1.28 -2.19 -13.11
N GLY A 209 0.41 -3.00 -13.70
CA GLY A 209 0.48 -4.46 -13.59
C GLY A 209 1.53 -5.07 -14.54
N ASP A 210 1.81 -6.36 -14.38
CA ASP A 210 2.88 -7.06 -15.10
C ASP A 210 2.69 -7.08 -16.63
N THR A 211 1.44 -7.03 -17.10
CA THR A 211 1.09 -7.03 -18.53
C THR A 211 0.94 -5.63 -19.12
N ASP A 212 1.00 -4.58 -18.30
CA ASP A 212 0.75 -3.21 -18.74
C ASP A 212 1.96 -2.62 -19.45
N LYS A 213 1.70 -1.75 -20.42
CA LYS A 213 2.76 -1.04 -21.13
C LYS A 213 3.43 -0.02 -20.20
N ALA A 214 4.75 -0.11 -20.08
CA ALA A 214 5.54 0.81 -19.27
C ALA A 214 5.35 2.28 -19.67
N VAL A 215 5.00 3.10 -18.68
CA VAL A 215 5.01 4.56 -18.82
C VAL A 215 6.42 5.05 -18.51
N MET A 216 7.12 5.49 -19.55
CA MET A 216 8.50 5.96 -19.44
C MET A 216 8.58 7.22 -18.57
N GLU A 217 9.58 7.31 -17.70
CA GLU A 217 9.86 8.47 -16.83
C GLU A 217 9.85 9.82 -17.58
N ARG A 218 10.49 9.90 -18.76
CA ARG A 218 10.48 11.15 -19.57
C ARG A 218 9.06 11.58 -19.96
N ARG A 219 8.14 10.64 -20.15
CA ARG A 219 6.73 10.94 -20.41
C ARG A 219 6.07 11.58 -19.20
N ILE A 220 6.44 11.18 -17.97
CA ILE A 220 5.97 11.83 -16.74
C ILE A 220 6.50 13.26 -16.66
N TYR A 221 7.77 13.50 -17.03
CA TYR A 221 8.33 14.86 -17.08
C TYR A 221 7.60 15.74 -18.08
N ASP A 222 7.32 15.22 -19.29
CA ASP A 222 6.57 15.95 -20.32
C ASP A 222 5.16 16.29 -19.83
N LEU A 223 4.46 15.33 -19.22
CA LEU A 223 3.13 15.56 -18.66
C LEU A 223 3.17 16.62 -17.56
N ALA A 224 4.07 16.51 -16.59
CA ALA A 224 4.18 17.45 -15.49
C ALA A 224 4.52 18.87 -15.98
N LYS A 225 5.33 19.01 -17.03
CA LYS A 225 5.58 20.30 -17.68
C LYS A 225 4.32 20.86 -18.35
N ASN A 226 3.60 20.04 -19.12
CA ASN A 226 2.40 20.47 -19.82
C ASN A 226 1.27 20.89 -18.87
N GLU A 227 1.14 20.21 -17.73
CA GLU A 227 0.18 20.54 -16.67
C GLU A 227 0.64 21.70 -15.75
N GLY A 228 1.79 22.32 -16.06
CA GLY A 228 2.32 23.47 -15.32
C GLY A 228 2.85 23.13 -13.92
N ILE A 229 3.07 21.86 -13.61
CA ILE A 229 3.71 21.40 -12.37
C ILE A 229 5.22 21.69 -12.42
N LEU A 230 5.84 21.52 -13.59
CA LEU A 230 7.25 21.83 -13.81
C LEU A 230 7.42 23.13 -14.60
N SER A 231 8.34 23.97 -14.14
CA SER A 231 8.87 25.06 -14.96
C SER A 231 9.79 24.52 -16.06
N GLU A 232 10.04 25.34 -17.09
CA GLU A 232 11.00 25.01 -18.16
C GLU A 232 12.39 24.69 -17.61
N ASP A 233 12.84 25.46 -16.61
CA ASP A 233 14.15 25.27 -15.99
C ASP A 233 14.24 23.93 -15.25
N LEU A 234 13.26 23.63 -14.40
CA LEU A 234 13.22 22.36 -13.66
C LEU A 234 13.12 21.14 -14.60
N PHE A 235 12.32 21.25 -15.67
CA PHE A 235 12.25 20.21 -16.69
C PHE A 235 13.61 19.95 -17.34
N ASN A 236 14.35 21.01 -17.70
CA ASN A 236 15.68 20.88 -18.32
C ASN A 236 16.71 20.29 -17.33
N GLN A 237 16.61 20.62 -16.05
CA GLN A 237 17.44 20.02 -15.00
C GLN A 237 17.16 18.51 -14.86
N LEU A 238 15.89 18.11 -14.84
CA LEU A 238 15.49 16.69 -14.79
C LEU A 238 15.98 15.91 -16.02
N GLU A 239 15.80 16.46 -17.22
CA GLU A 239 16.29 15.84 -18.46
C GLU A 239 17.81 15.68 -18.48
N LYS A 240 18.55 16.62 -17.89
CA LYS A 240 20.01 16.50 -17.72
C LYS A 240 20.35 15.35 -16.76
N LEU A 241 19.74 15.32 -15.58
CA LEU A 241 19.98 14.27 -14.58
C LEU A 241 19.58 12.88 -15.07
N TYR A 242 18.51 12.77 -15.85
CA TYR A 242 18.12 11.53 -16.53
C TYR A 242 19.23 11.03 -17.46
N LYS A 243 19.81 11.91 -18.28
CA LYS A 243 20.92 11.56 -19.18
C LYS A 243 22.18 11.16 -18.41
N ASP A 244 22.46 11.84 -17.30
CA ASP A 244 23.63 11.55 -16.45
C ASP A 244 23.45 10.22 -15.72
N ARG A 245 22.27 9.93 -15.14
CA ARG A 245 21.95 8.60 -14.59
C ARG A 245 22.08 7.51 -15.64
N ASN A 246 21.62 7.73 -16.87
CA ASN A 246 21.80 6.74 -17.94
C ASN A 246 23.28 6.46 -18.25
N LYS A 247 24.19 7.42 -18.04
CA LYS A 247 25.64 7.15 -18.10
C LYS A 247 26.06 6.32 -16.90
N VAL A 248 25.66 6.69 -15.69
CA VAL A 248 25.97 5.97 -14.44
C VAL A 248 25.51 4.51 -14.47
N VAL A 249 24.29 4.24 -14.93
CA VAL A 249 23.71 2.90 -14.89
C VAL A 249 24.19 2.02 -16.04
N HIS A 250 24.25 2.57 -17.26
CA HIS A 250 24.48 1.74 -18.45
C HIS A 250 25.87 1.88 -19.06
N ARG A 251 26.61 2.95 -18.73
CA ARG A 251 27.86 3.30 -19.44
C ARG A 251 29.03 3.61 -18.52
N TYR A 252 28.89 3.39 -17.21
CA TYR A 252 29.93 3.72 -16.22
C TYR A 252 31.28 3.08 -16.56
N ILE A 253 31.28 1.79 -16.94
CA ILE A 253 32.50 1.05 -17.28
C ILE A 253 33.11 1.50 -18.61
N ILE A 254 32.28 1.94 -19.56
CA ILE A 254 32.68 2.21 -20.95
C ILE A 254 32.81 3.70 -21.27
N THR A 255 32.97 4.54 -20.24
CA THR A 255 33.15 5.99 -20.38
C THR A 255 34.23 6.47 -19.41
N ASP A 256 34.78 7.67 -19.63
CA ASP A 256 35.76 8.30 -18.74
C ASP A 256 35.15 8.82 -17.41
N PHE A 257 33.96 8.33 -17.07
CA PHE A 257 33.19 8.74 -15.92
C PHE A 257 33.87 8.28 -14.64
N ARG A 258 34.11 9.20 -13.71
CA ARG A 258 34.84 8.94 -12.48
C ARG A 258 33.89 8.79 -11.30
N THR A 259 34.30 8.03 -10.29
CA THR A 259 33.54 7.88 -9.04
C THR A 259 33.24 9.22 -8.37
N ARG A 260 34.14 10.21 -8.48
CA ARG A 260 33.91 11.57 -7.98
C ARG A 260 32.68 12.23 -8.62
N ASP A 261 32.43 11.99 -9.90
CA ASP A 261 31.31 12.59 -10.63
C ASP A 261 29.95 12.08 -10.09
N LEU A 262 29.94 10.89 -9.46
CA LEU A 262 28.75 10.38 -8.78
C LEU A 262 28.33 11.25 -7.60
N VAL A 263 29.28 11.87 -6.89
CA VAL A 263 28.98 12.72 -5.73
C VAL A 263 28.17 13.94 -6.19
N ASP A 264 28.62 14.58 -7.28
CA ASP A 264 27.96 15.76 -7.84
C ASP A 264 26.56 15.42 -8.37
N ILE A 265 26.42 14.27 -9.06
CA ILE A 265 25.13 13.81 -9.58
C ILE A 265 24.18 13.43 -8.45
N ALA A 266 24.64 12.68 -7.45
CA ALA A 266 23.80 12.27 -6.33
C ALA A 266 23.35 13.48 -5.48
N THR A 267 24.23 14.47 -5.29
CA THR A 267 23.88 15.75 -4.63
C THR A 267 22.82 16.50 -5.44
N SER A 268 22.98 16.55 -6.77
CA SER A 268 22.00 17.21 -7.64
C SER A 268 20.63 16.51 -7.60
N TYR A 269 20.61 15.17 -7.60
CA TYR A 269 19.38 14.40 -7.42
C TYR A 269 18.73 14.65 -6.05
N LEU A 270 19.52 14.77 -4.97
CA LEU A 270 19.00 15.04 -3.64
C LEU A 270 18.31 16.41 -3.58
N VAL A 271 18.99 17.46 -4.08
CA VAL A 271 18.44 18.82 -4.12
C VAL A 271 17.16 18.88 -4.98
N LEU A 272 17.18 18.24 -6.15
CA LEU A 272 16.03 18.27 -7.04
C LEU A 272 14.87 17.45 -6.48
N SER A 273 15.14 16.32 -5.81
CA SER A 273 14.13 15.53 -5.11
C SER A 273 13.39 16.34 -4.06
N GLU A 274 14.09 17.08 -3.21
CA GLU A 274 13.47 17.96 -2.21
C GLU A 274 12.67 19.10 -2.88
N THR A 275 13.17 19.64 -3.99
CA THR A 275 12.48 20.68 -4.76
C THR A 275 11.15 20.17 -5.32
N ILE A 276 11.14 18.98 -5.94
CA ILE A 276 9.92 18.36 -6.47
C ILE A 276 8.97 17.94 -5.35
N CYS A 277 9.48 17.47 -4.21
CA CYS A 277 8.67 17.19 -3.02
C CYS A 277 7.93 18.44 -2.54
N GLN A 278 8.60 19.60 -2.53
CA GLN A 278 7.96 20.86 -2.17
C GLN A 278 6.86 21.28 -3.18
N ILE A 279 7.04 21.01 -4.47
CA ILE A 279 5.99 21.24 -5.48
C ILE A 279 4.78 20.33 -5.23
N LEU A 280 5.00 19.05 -4.91
CA LEU A 280 3.91 18.15 -4.54
C LEU A 280 3.12 18.72 -3.35
N LYS A 281 3.84 19.16 -2.30
CA LYS A 281 3.23 19.80 -1.13
C LYS A 281 2.39 21.02 -1.48
N GLU A 282 2.84 21.86 -2.41
CA GLU A 282 2.04 23.00 -2.89
C GLU A 282 0.74 22.55 -3.55
N VAL A 283 0.74 21.45 -4.30
CA VAL A 283 -0.47 20.86 -4.89
C VAL A 283 -1.39 20.28 -3.82
N GLU A 284 -0.85 19.60 -2.82
CA GLU A 284 -1.60 19.10 -1.65
C GLU A 284 -2.24 20.26 -0.86
N ASP A 285 -1.47 21.32 -0.59
CA ASP A 285 -1.93 22.52 0.10
C ASP A 285 -3.09 23.20 -0.66
N MET A 286 -3.00 23.27 -2.00
CA MET A 286 -4.10 23.76 -2.85
C MET A 286 -5.36 22.90 -2.77
N GLN A 287 -5.23 21.58 -2.68
CA GLN A 287 -6.38 20.69 -2.49
C GLN A 287 -7.10 20.95 -1.17
N ILE A 288 -6.33 21.09 -0.09
CA ILE A 288 -6.85 21.38 1.25
C ILE A 288 -7.56 22.73 1.25
N GLU A 289 -6.92 23.79 0.74
CA GLU A 289 -7.47 25.15 0.71
C GLU A 289 -8.79 25.21 -0.06
N LYS A 290 -8.85 24.52 -1.20
CA LYS A 290 -10.05 24.51 -2.07
C LYS A 290 -11.07 23.45 -1.69
N GLN A 291 -10.74 22.58 -0.74
CA GLN A 291 -11.56 21.43 -0.34
C GLN A 291 -11.92 20.51 -1.53
N ILE A 292 -10.96 20.27 -2.42
CA ILE A 292 -11.13 19.45 -3.63
C ILE A 292 -10.14 18.29 -3.61
N GLY A 293 -10.57 17.12 -4.07
CA GLY A 293 -9.70 15.99 -4.31
C GLY A 293 -9.44 15.16 -3.06
N TYR A 294 -8.41 14.31 -3.16
CA TYR A 294 -8.04 13.36 -2.12
C TYR A 294 -7.75 14.02 -0.76
N TYR A 295 -7.09 15.18 -0.76
CA TYR A 295 -6.77 15.93 0.46
C TYR A 295 -7.80 17.01 0.82
N GLY A 296 -8.86 17.19 0.02
CA GLY A 296 -9.83 18.27 0.23
C GLY A 296 -10.59 18.20 1.56
N ASN A 297 -10.73 17.01 2.14
CA ASN A 297 -11.41 16.79 3.42
C ASN A 297 -10.43 16.42 4.56
N LEU A 298 -9.12 16.52 4.34
CA LEU A 298 -8.14 16.15 5.36
C LEU A 298 -8.01 17.27 6.41
N ASP A 299 -8.07 16.91 7.68
CA ASP A 299 -7.52 17.74 8.75
C ASP A 299 -5.99 17.59 8.75
N ARG A 300 -5.24 18.70 8.86
CA ARG A 300 -3.76 18.69 8.88
C ARG A 300 -3.17 18.07 10.14
N ASN A 301 -4.02 17.74 11.12
CA ASN A 301 -3.61 17.16 12.39
C ASN A 301 -3.39 15.65 12.24
N TYR A 302 -2.20 15.26 11.80
CA TYR A 302 -1.77 13.86 11.82
C TYR A 302 -1.77 13.34 13.26
N THR A 303 -2.57 12.32 13.51
CA THR A 303 -2.65 11.65 14.80
C THR A 303 -1.50 10.64 14.95
N ASP A 304 -1.25 10.19 16.17
CA ASP A 304 -0.30 9.08 16.39
C ASP A 304 -0.81 7.76 15.79
N VAL A 305 -2.13 7.62 15.60
CA VAL A 305 -2.71 6.48 14.88
C VAL A 305 -2.31 6.52 13.41
N ASP A 306 -2.36 7.68 12.75
CA ASP A 306 -1.97 7.81 11.34
C ASP A 306 -0.49 7.43 11.11
N LYS A 307 0.39 7.86 12.03
CA LYS A 307 1.81 7.48 12.00
C LYS A 307 1.99 5.97 12.14
N ARG A 308 1.26 5.34 13.06
CA ARG A 308 1.31 3.88 13.29
C ARG A 308 0.79 3.10 12.09
N VAL A 309 -0.28 3.58 11.45
CA VAL A 309 -0.80 2.99 10.20
C VAL A 309 0.26 3.09 9.10
N LEU A 310 0.89 4.25 8.91
CA LEU A 310 1.97 4.41 7.94
C LEU A 310 3.16 3.48 8.24
N HIS A 311 3.56 3.35 9.51
CA HIS A 311 4.61 2.41 9.90
C HIS A 311 4.25 0.96 9.55
N ALA A 312 3.02 0.55 9.83
CA ALA A 312 2.55 -0.78 9.47
C ALA A 312 2.56 -1.00 7.95
N GLN A 313 2.13 -0.02 7.16
CA GLN A 313 2.16 -0.13 5.70
C GLN A 313 3.58 -0.18 5.14
N VAL A 314 4.53 0.56 5.74
CA VAL A 314 5.94 0.48 5.38
C VAL A 314 6.53 -0.88 5.75
N ASN A 315 6.15 -1.45 6.90
CA ASN A 315 6.55 -2.80 7.26
C ASN A 315 6.01 -3.85 6.28
N ASP A 316 4.73 -3.75 5.89
CA ASP A 316 4.11 -4.60 4.85
C ASP A 316 4.79 -4.43 3.49
N LYS A 317 5.41 -3.28 3.21
CA LYS A 317 6.14 -3.04 1.96
C LYS A 317 7.54 -3.66 1.98
N HIS A 318 8.25 -3.55 3.10
CA HIS A 318 9.61 -4.08 3.23
C HIS A 318 9.61 -5.59 3.39
N LEU A 319 8.72 -6.13 4.22
CA LEU A 319 8.64 -7.56 4.59
C LEU A 319 10.00 -8.15 5.03
N THR A 320 10.84 -7.31 5.65
CA THR A 320 12.15 -7.71 6.17
C THR A 320 12.34 -7.17 7.58
N ALA A 321 13.05 -7.93 8.41
CA ALA A 321 13.33 -7.55 9.80
C ALA A 321 14.23 -6.30 9.90
N GLU A 322 15.08 -6.05 8.91
CA GLU A 322 16.03 -4.93 8.91
C GLU A 322 15.34 -3.57 8.95
N PHE A 323 14.25 -3.41 8.20
CA PHE A 323 13.52 -2.15 8.11
C PHE A 323 12.25 -2.12 8.98
N HIS A 324 12.12 -3.08 9.91
CA HIS A 324 10.93 -3.17 10.74
C HIS A 324 10.81 -1.95 11.67
N ARG A 325 9.78 -1.14 11.44
CA ARG A 325 9.42 -0.01 12.29
C ARG A 325 8.55 -0.47 13.44
N LYS A 326 8.93 -0.11 14.66
CA LYS A 326 8.11 -0.36 15.84
C LYS A 326 6.76 0.34 15.73
N ILE A 327 5.71 -0.43 16.02
CA ILE A 327 4.33 0.06 16.12
C ILE A 327 4.02 0.10 17.62
N ASN A 328 4.48 1.15 18.31
CA ASN A 328 4.21 1.29 19.75
C ASN A 328 2.70 1.43 20.00
N ALA A 329 2.20 0.76 21.05
CA ALA A 329 0.80 0.77 21.44
C ALA A 329 0.36 2.10 22.05
#